data_AF-A0A1Y0ICY9-F1
#
_entry.id   AF-A0A1Y0ICY9-F1
#
_cell.length_a   1.000
_cell.length_b   1.000
_cell.length_c   1.000
_cell.angle_alpha   90.00
_cell.angle_beta   90.00
_cell.angle_gamma   90.00
#
_symmetry.space_group_name_H-M   'P 1'
#
loop_
_entity.id
_entity.type
_entity.pdbx_description
1 polymer ?
#
loop_
_entity_poly.entity_id
_entity_poly.type
_entity_poly.pdbx_seq_one_letter_code
_entity_poly.pdbx_strand_id
1 'polypeptide(L)'
;MAFMKPSLISALLALLMANVGCSHLIKEPIDEANSNLIMGQNYVLAACIMDRYEGKEIAYEAEIWAQGIVEMSNIQFTAYPDLANIVSNYAVEPQLSRHGNPMLMKNCISLYNDKDVVQQVYNIINRKD
;
A
#
# COMPACT_ATOMS: atom_id res chain seq x y z
N MET A 1 -44.77 -30.91 49.84
CA MET A 1 -43.74 -31.43 48.92
C MET A 1 -44.33 -31.33 47.52
N ALA A 2 -43.96 -30.28 46.78
CA ALA A 2 -43.08 -30.32 45.58
C ALA A 2 -43.75 -31.06 44.41
N PHE A 3 -44.00 -30.46 43.25
CA PHE A 3 -43.01 -29.95 42.31
C PHE A 3 -43.62 -28.88 41.38
N MET A 4 -43.00 -27.70 41.32
CA MET A 4 -43.21 -26.71 40.27
C MET A 4 -42.63 -27.25 38.94
N LYS A 5 -43.44 -27.30 37.89
CA LYS A 5 -42.99 -27.61 36.52
C LYS A 5 -42.17 -26.44 35.97
N PRO A 6 -40.98 -26.68 35.39
CA PRO A 6 -40.25 -25.63 34.70
C PRO A 6 -41.00 -25.20 33.43
N SER A 7 -41.17 -23.90 33.27
CA SER A 7 -41.77 -23.24 32.11
C SER A 7 -40.87 -23.42 30.88
N LEU A 8 -41.48 -23.86 29.77
CA LEU A 8 -40.87 -24.04 28.44
C LEU A 8 -40.20 -22.77 27.87
N ILE A 9 -40.40 -21.61 28.49
CA ILE A 9 -39.88 -20.33 28.03
C ILE A 9 -38.39 -20.15 28.39
N SER A 10 -37.92 -20.75 29.49
CA SER A 10 -36.52 -20.59 29.93
C SER A 10 -35.51 -21.39 29.11
N ALA A 11 -35.94 -22.41 28.37
CA ALA A 11 -35.05 -23.22 27.54
C ALA A 11 -34.73 -22.58 26.17
N LEU A 12 -35.64 -21.76 25.62
CA LEU A 12 -35.42 -21.13 24.31
C LEU A 12 -34.45 -19.94 24.36
N LEU A 13 -34.32 -19.27 25.51
CA LEU A 13 -33.46 -18.08 25.66
C LEU A 13 -31.97 -18.44 25.80
N ALA A 14 -31.65 -19.66 26.24
CA ALA A 14 -30.27 -20.12 26.40
C ALA A 14 -29.62 -20.58 25.08
N LEU A 15 -30.42 -20.96 24.07
CA LEU A 15 -29.90 -21.48 22.80
C LEU A 15 -29.56 -20.38 21.77
N LEU A 16 -30.00 -19.14 21.98
CA LEU A 16 -29.75 -18.01 21.07
C LEU A 16 -28.47 -17.22 21.38
N MET A 17 -27.82 -17.46 22.52
CA MET A 17 -26.60 -16.72 22.94
C MET A 17 -25.28 -17.43 22.57
N ALA A 18 -25.33 -18.64 21.99
CA ALA A 18 -24.12 -19.42 21.69
C ALA A 18 -23.44 -19.10 20.33
N ASN A 19 -23.97 -18.14 19.55
CA ASN A 19 -23.41 -17.79 18.23
C ASN A 19 -22.57 -16.49 18.21
N VAL A 20 -22.28 -15.88 19.36
CA VAL A 20 -21.43 -14.69 19.44
C VAL A 20 -20.03 -15.11 19.88
N GLY A 21 -19.26 -15.75 19.00
CA GLY A 21 -17.97 -16.25 19.48
C GLY A 21 -17.06 -16.99 18.52
N CYS A 22 -17.10 -16.72 17.21
CA CYS A 22 -15.94 -16.94 16.34
C CYS A 22 -16.24 -16.35 14.96
N SER A 23 -16.42 -15.04 14.88
CA SER A 23 -16.16 -14.37 13.60
C SER A 23 -14.69 -14.61 13.34
N HIS A 24 -14.43 -15.59 12.47
CA HIS A 24 -13.13 -15.82 11.88
C HIS A 24 -12.53 -14.45 11.53
N LEU A 25 -11.29 -14.22 11.95
CA LEU A 25 -10.40 -13.36 11.19
C LEU A 25 -10.26 -14.01 9.81
N ILE A 26 -11.29 -13.86 8.98
CA ILE A 26 -11.17 -14.03 7.55
C ILE A 26 -10.27 -12.87 7.16
N LYS A 27 -8.96 -13.12 7.16
CA LYS A 27 -8.04 -12.32 6.37
C LYS A 27 -8.61 -12.45 4.97
N GLU A 28 -9.36 -11.44 4.51
CA GLU A 28 -9.78 -11.41 3.12
C GLU A 28 -8.52 -11.67 2.30
N PRO A 29 -8.58 -12.55 1.29
CA PRO A 29 -7.44 -12.77 0.43
C PRO A 29 -7.03 -11.40 -0.07
N ILE A 30 -5.85 -10.93 0.37
CA ILE A 30 -5.28 -9.70 -0.13
C ILE A 30 -5.16 -9.95 -1.62
N ASP A 31 -5.88 -9.16 -2.42
CA ASP A 31 -5.73 -9.17 -3.87
C ASP A 31 -4.26 -8.86 -4.15
N GLU A 32 -3.50 -9.91 -4.44
CA GLU A 32 -2.05 -9.84 -4.59
C GLU A 32 -1.67 -8.89 -5.71
N ALA A 33 -2.48 -8.82 -6.77
CA ALA A 33 -2.27 -7.89 -7.87
C ALA A 33 -2.44 -6.44 -7.40
N ASN A 34 -3.49 -6.15 -6.62
CA ASN A 34 -3.68 -4.82 -6.03
C ASN A 34 -2.59 -4.47 -5.01
N SER A 35 -2.17 -5.44 -4.20
CA SER A 35 -1.07 -5.26 -3.24
C SER A 35 0.25 -4.95 -3.94
N ASN A 36 0.60 -5.68 -5.00
CA ASN A 36 1.81 -5.44 -5.78
C ASN A 36 1.76 -4.11 -6.53
N LEU A 37 0.59 -3.69 -7.02
CA LEU A 37 0.42 -2.36 -7.61
C LEU A 37 0.73 -1.26 -6.59
N ILE A 38 0.15 -1.36 -5.39
CA ILE A 38 0.43 -0.41 -4.29
C ILE A 38 1.91 -0.40 -3.93
N MET A 39 2.55 -1.57 -3.80
CA MET A 39 3.98 -1.68 -3.50
C MET A 39 4.84 -1.07 -4.61
N GLY A 40 4.50 -1.30 -5.88
CA GLY A 40 5.20 -0.70 -7.03
C GLY A 40 5.07 0.82 -7.05
N GLN A 41 3.87 1.36 -6.79
CA GLN A 41 3.65 2.81 -6.69
C GLN A 41 4.43 3.43 -5.52
N ASN A 42 4.44 2.75 -4.37
CA ASN A 42 5.22 3.17 -3.21
C ASN A 42 6.72 3.18 -3.49
N TYR A 43 7.23 2.20 -4.24
CA TYR A 43 8.63 2.16 -4.64
C TYR A 43 8.98 3.34 -5.55
N VAL A 44 8.13 3.67 -6.52
CA VAL A 44 8.31 4.86 -7.38
C VAL A 44 8.29 6.15 -6.56
N LEU A 45 7.41 6.26 -5.57
CA LEU A 45 7.36 7.41 -4.67
C LEU A 45 8.65 7.53 -3.84
N ALA A 46 9.13 6.43 -3.28
CA ALA A 46 10.39 6.39 -2.55
C ALA A 46 11.57 6.83 -3.45
N ALA A 47 11.64 6.29 -4.67
CA ALA A 47 12.66 6.66 -5.66
C ALA A 47 12.60 8.16 -6.02
N CYS A 48 11.40 8.74 -6.16
CA CYS A 48 11.26 10.18 -6.39
C CYS A 48 11.75 10.99 -5.19
N ILE A 49 11.44 10.57 -3.96
CA ILE A 49 11.91 11.27 -2.76
C ILE A 49 13.44 11.20 -2.67
N MET A 50 14.05 10.05 -2.97
CA MET A 50 15.50 9.89 -3.02
C MET A 50 16.14 10.87 -4.02
N ASP A 51 15.61 10.94 -5.25
CA ASP A 51 16.09 11.84 -6.30
C ASP A 51 15.95 13.32 -5.90
N ARG A 52 14.76 13.74 -5.45
CA ARG A 52 14.48 15.15 -5.17
C ARG A 52 15.17 15.68 -3.92
N TYR A 53 15.45 14.81 -2.96
CA TYR A 53 16.05 15.18 -1.68
C TYR A 53 17.48 14.64 -1.52
N GLU A 54 18.20 14.45 -2.63
CA GLU A 54 19.58 13.96 -2.62
C GLU A 54 20.44 14.71 -1.57
N GLY A 55 21.17 13.93 -0.76
CA GLY A 55 22.01 14.45 0.32
C GLY A 55 21.25 14.96 1.56
N LYS A 56 19.94 14.71 1.67
CA LYS A 56 19.14 14.98 2.87
C LYS A 56 18.77 13.68 3.60
N GLU A 57 18.54 13.77 4.91
CA GLU A 57 18.13 12.64 5.77
C GLU A 57 16.86 11.93 5.24
N ILE A 58 15.89 12.67 4.73
CA ILE A 58 14.68 12.09 4.15
C ILE A 58 14.94 11.20 2.92
N ALA A 59 16.01 11.44 2.15
CA ALA A 59 16.37 10.57 1.04
C ALA A 59 16.92 9.22 1.54
N TYR A 60 17.68 9.23 2.65
CA TYR A 60 18.17 8.00 3.29
C TYR A 60 17.02 7.16 3.85
N GLU A 61 16.03 7.81 4.48
CA GLU A 61 14.84 7.11 4.97
C GLU A 61 13.98 6.57 3.82
N ALA A 62 13.89 7.29 2.71
CA ALA A 62 13.23 6.79 1.51
C ALA A 62 13.97 5.59 0.89
N GLU A 63 15.30 5.54 0.97
CA GLU A 63 16.10 4.39 0.54
C GLU A 63 15.81 3.16 1.39
N ILE A 64 15.82 3.29 2.72
CA ILE A 64 15.47 2.19 3.64
C ILE A 64 14.04 1.71 3.38
N TRP A 65 13.11 2.64 3.15
CA TRP A 65 11.74 2.30 2.79
C TRP A 65 11.66 1.52 1.48
N ALA A 66 12.37 1.96 0.43
CA ALA A 66 12.43 1.25 -0.85
C ALA A 66 12.98 -0.16 -0.71
N GLN A 67 14.04 -0.35 0.09
CA GLN A 67 14.60 -1.67 0.40
C GLN A 67 13.56 -2.57 1.09
N GLY A 68 12.82 -2.03 2.07
CA GLY A 68 11.73 -2.77 2.72
C GLY A 68 10.63 -3.22 1.74
N ILE A 69 10.32 -2.40 0.72
CA ILE A 69 9.37 -2.81 -0.33
C ILE A 69 9.92 -3.97 -1.16
N VAL A 70 11.22 -3.95 -1.48
CA VAL A 70 11.90 -5.04 -2.21
C VAL A 70 11.79 -6.36 -1.45
N GLU A 71 11.92 -6.32 -0.12
CA GLU A 71 11.87 -7.51 0.74
C GLU A 71 10.44 -8.01 0.99
N MET A 72 9.46 -7.10 1.03
CA MET A 72 8.10 -7.42 1.49
C MET A 72 7.09 -7.65 0.37
N SER A 73 7.41 -7.30 -0.88
CA SER A 73 6.48 -7.46 -2.00
C SER A 73 6.72 -8.74 -2.81
N ASN A 74 5.72 -9.17 -3.57
CA ASN A 74 5.84 -10.30 -4.51
C ASN A 74 6.20 -9.84 -5.93
N ILE A 75 6.70 -8.60 -6.10
CA ILE A 75 7.14 -8.06 -7.39
C ILE A 75 8.44 -8.75 -7.80
N GLN A 76 8.59 -9.10 -9.08
CA GLN A 76 9.82 -9.69 -9.59
C GLN A 76 11.00 -8.72 -9.45
N PHE A 77 12.14 -9.22 -8.98
CA PHE A 77 13.32 -8.38 -8.74
C PHE A 77 13.79 -7.61 -9.98
N THR A 78 13.60 -8.18 -11.17
CA THR A 78 13.95 -7.56 -12.46
C THR A 78 13.13 -6.31 -12.78
N ALA A 79 12.00 -6.09 -12.10
CA ALA A 79 11.11 -4.94 -12.32
C ALA A 79 11.60 -3.66 -11.62
N TYR A 80 12.35 -3.77 -10.51
CA TYR A 80 12.76 -2.60 -9.72
C TYR A 80 13.66 -1.60 -10.46
N PRO A 81 14.62 -2.02 -11.32
CA PRO A 81 15.35 -1.08 -12.16
C PRO A 81 14.43 -0.23 -13.05
N ASP A 82 13.37 -0.84 -13.60
CA ASP A 82 12.42 -0.12 -14.46
C ASP A 82 11.47 0.78 -13.66
N LEU A 83 11.06 0.34 -12.46
CA LEU A 83 10.32 1.19 -11.53
C LEU A 83 11.15 2.41 -11.12
N ALA A 84 12.45 2.25 -10.84
CA ALA A 84 13.33 3.38 -10.53
C ALA A 84 13.45 4.35 -11.71
N ASN A 85 13.53 3.84 -12.94
CA ASN A 85 13.62 4.64 -14.15
C ASN A 85 12.36 5.46 -14.48
N ILE A 86 11.21 5.17 -13.86
CA ILE A 86 9.99 5.99 -14.02
C ILE A 86 10.28 7.44 -13.61
N VAL A 87 11.03 7.65 -12.54
CA VAL A 87 11.33 9.01 -12.04
C VAL A 87 12.04 9.82 -13.10
N SER A 88 13.08 9.28 -13.74
CA SER A 88 13.82 9.98 -14.79
C SER A 88 12.99 10.29 -16.04
N ASN A 89 11.98 9.46 -16.34
CA ASN A 89 11.16 9.61 -17.55
C ASN A 89 9.93 10.50 -17.36
N TYR A 90 9.37 10.56 -16.14
CA TYR A 90 8.07 11.18 -15.87
C TYR A 90 8.14 12.32 -14.84
N ALA A 91 9.17 12.39 -14.00
CA ALA A 91 9.26 13.43 -12.98
C ALA A 91 9.65 14.78 -13.61
N VAL A 92 8.65 15.61 -13.89
CA VAL A 92 8.86 17.00 -14.33
C VAL A 92 9.56 17.84 -13.26
N GLU A 93 10.21 18.94 -13.66
CA GLU A 93 10.85 19.86 -12.72
C GLU A 93 9.88 20.37 -11.63
N PRO A 94 10.31 20.45 -10.36
CA PRO A 94 9.48 20.94 -9.28
C PRO A 94 9.03 22.38 -9.51
N GLN A 95 7.71 22.61 -9.44
CA GLN A 95 7.17 23.95 -9.45
C GLN A 95 7.61 24.74 -8.22
N LEU A 96 7.82 26.05 -8.40
CA LEU A 96 8.10 26.96 -7.29
C LEU A 96 6.82 27.35 -6.56
N SER A 97 6.91 27.45 -5.24
CA SER A 97 5.88 28.09 -4.41
C SER A 97 5.81 29.59 -4.67
N ARG A 98 4.79 30.27 -4.13
CA ARG A 98 4.67 31.74 -4.18
C ARG A 98 5.89 32.48 -3.60
N HIS A 99 6.64 31.83 -2.73
CA HIS A 99 7.86 32.37 -2.11
C HIS A 99 9.15 31.93 -2.82
N GLY A 100 9.06 31.27 -3.97
CA GLY A 100 10.23 30.83 -4.74
C GLY A 100 10.86 29.52 -4.27
N ASN A 101 10.33 28.87 -3.23
CA ASN A 101 10.83 27.57 -2.78
C ASN A 101 10.36 26.45 -3.71
N PRO A 102 11.23 25.51 -4.14
CA PRO A 102 10.82 24.36 -4.95
C PRO A 102 9.92 23.42 -4.14
N MET A 103 8.80 23.01 -4.72
CA MET A 103 7.83 22.13 -4.06
C MET A 103 8.13 20.65 -4.36
N LEU A 104 9.27 20.18 -3.87
CA LEU A 104 9.81 18.84 -4.11
C LEU A 104 8.81 17.72 -3.78
N MET A 105 8.27 17.71 -2.55
CA MET A 105 7.27 16.70 -2.13
C MET A 105 6.00 16.73 -2.99
N LYS A 106 5.51 17.93 -3.35
CA LYS A 106 4.34 18.07 -4.23
C LYS A 106 4.61 17.39 -5.57
N ASN A 107 5.81 17.55 -6.13
CA ASN A 107 6.20 16.91 -7.38
C ASN A 107 6.12 15.38 -7.30
N CYS A 108 6.66 14.77 -6.24
CA CYS A 108 6.58 13.32 -6.04
C CYS A 108 5.15 12.82 -5.81
N ILE A 109 4.32 13.56 -5.08
CA ILE A 109 2.89 13.24 -4.93
C ILE A 109 2.14 13.37 -6.25
N SER A 110 2.47 14.36 -7.08
CA SER A 110 1.89 14.49 -8.42
C SER A 110 2.27 13.30 -9.30
N LEU A 111 3.53 12.86 -9.28
CA LEU A 111 3.99 11.68 -9.99
C LEU A 111 3.25 10.40 -9.53
N TYR A 112 3.10 10.20 -8.22
CA TYR A 112 2.39 9.05 -7.63
C TYR A 112 0.92 8.96 -8.07
N ASN A 113 0.26 10.11 -8.26
CA ASN A 113 -1.14 10.20 -8.66
C ASN A 113 -1.34 10.29 -10.18
N ASP A 114 -0.28 10.31 -10.98
CA ASP A 114 -0.37 10.41 -12.42
C ASP A 114 -0.86 9.09 -13.02
N LYS A 115 -1.93 9.14 -13.82
CA LYS A 115 -2.58 7.93 -14.34
C LYS A 115 -1.69 7.16 -15.31
N ASP A 116 -0.87 7.84 -16.09
CA ASP A 116 0.03 7.22 -17.04
C ASP A 116 1.19 6.54 -16.29
N VAL A 117 1.65 7.15 -15.20
CA VAL A 117 2.62 6.54 -14.28
C VAL A 117 2.03 5.30 -13.61
N VAL A 118 0.81 5.36 -13.07
CA VAL A 118 0.16 4.18 -12.46
C VAL A 118 0.01 3.05 -13.47
N GLN A 119 -0.39 3.37 -14.71
CA GLN A 119 -0.48 2.38 -15.77
C GLN A 119 0.88 1.79 -16.12
N GLN A 120 1.93 2.60 -16.15
CA GLN A 120 3.29 2.13 -16.41
C GLN A 120 3.81 1.22 -15.30
N VAL A 121 3.55 1.55 -14.03
CA VAL A 121 3.84 0.67 -12.89
C VAL A 121 3.13 -0.67 -13.08
N TYR A 122 1.83 -0.66 -13.38
CA TYR A 122 1.06 -1.88 -13.63
C TYR A 122 1.67 -2.74 -14.75
N ASN A 123 2.10 -2.12 -15.86
CA ASN A 123 2.71 -2.83 -16.97
C ASN A 123 4.05 -3.47 -16.59
N ILE A 124 4.88 -2.75 -15.82
CA ILE A 124 6.19 -3.22 -15.37
C ILE A 124 6.04 -4.43 -14.43
N ILE A 125 5.18 -4.34 -13.41
CA ILE A 125 5.05 -5.39 -12.39
C ILE A 125 4.35 -6.66 -12.91
N ASN A 126 3.58 -6.57 -13.99
CA ASN A 126 2.84 -7.70 -14.59
C ASN A 126 3.48 -8.23 -15.88
N ARG A 127 4.67 -7.73 -16.26
CA ARG A 127 5.35 -8.26 -17.44
C ARG A 127 5.70 -9.73 -17.22
N LYS A 128 5.76 -10.49 -18.31
CA LYS A 128 6.34 -11.83 -18.30
C LYS A 128 7.80 -11.70 -18.68
N ASP A 129 8.68 -12.11 -17.78
CA ASP A 129 10.10 -12.32 -18.06
C ASP A 129 10.32 -13.48 -19.05
#